data_AF-A0A2M7BIH6-F1
#
_entry.id   AF-A0A2M7BIH6-F1
#
_cell.length_a   1.000
_cell.length_b   1.000
_cell.length_c   1.000
_cell.angle_alpha   90.00
_cell.angle_beta   90.00
_cell.angle_gamma   90.00
#
_symmetry.space_group_name_H-M   'P 1'
#
loop_
_entity.id
_entity.type
_entity.pdbx_description
1 polymer ?
#
loop_
_entity_poly.entity_id
_entity_poly.type
_entity_poly.pdbx_seq_one_letter_code
_entity_poly.pdbx_strand_id
1 'polypeptide(L)'
;MAPPPPRHQGAPGGRHRRPGERDFGRLKGAFALNPRGKLYTEENVKDRLAVRDLLSELRDGGLMTGGPPAFGKKDCQAFADQLDRFLIRRLKEERF
;
A
#
# COMPACT_ATOMS: atom_id res chain seq x y z
N MET A 1 -34.97 -47.79 15.80
CA MET A 1 -34.86 -46.41 16.32
C MET A 1 -33.39 -46.16 16.62
N ALA A 2 -32.68 -45.42 15.75
CA ALA A 2 -31.24 -45.17 15.88
C ALA A 2 -30.99 -43.83 16.61
N PRO A 3 -29.90 -43.70 17.42
CA PRO A 3 -29.59 -42.47 18.14
C PRO A 3 -29.16 -41.33 17.20
N PRO A 4 -29.39 -40.05 17.57
CA PRO A 4 -29.09 -38.90 16.72
C PRO A 4 -27.57 -38.60 16.63
N PRO A 5 -27.09 -38.01 15.52
CA PRO A 5 -25.67 -37.70 15.32
C PRO A 5 -25.19 -36.52 16.20
N PRO A 6 -23.89 -36.45 16.51
CA PRO A 6 -23.33 -35.40 17.36
C PRO A 6 -23.24 -34.06 16.63
N ARG A 7 -23.45 -32.96 17.37
CA ARG A 7 -23.36 -31.59 16.87
C ARG A 7 -21.90 -31.18 16.68
N HIS A 8 -21.53 -30.78 15.46
CA HIS A 8 -20.25 -30.13 15.19
C HIS A 8 -20.23 -28.72 15.80
N GLN A 9 -19.44 -28.52 16.85
CA GLN A 9 -18.99 -27.18 17.27
C GLN A 9 -17.91 -26.72 16.28
N GLY A 10 -18.21 -25.69 15.49
CA GLY A 10 -17.22 -24.97 14.68
C GLY A 10 -16.45 -23.98 15.55
N ALA A 11 -15.14 -24.18 15.67
CA ALA A 11 -14.20 -23.23 16.27
C ALA A 11 -14.02 -21.97 15.39
N PRO A 12 -13.64 -20.81 15.97
CA PRO A 12 -13.59 -19.54 15.24
C PRO A 12 -12.44 -19.50 14.24
N GLY A 13 -12.75 -19.14 13.00
CA GLY A 13 -11.81 -19.01 11.89
C GLY A 13 -10.69 -18.03 12.19
N GLY A 14 -9.48 -18.56 12.41
CA GLY A 14 -8.24 -17.81 12.23
C GLY A 14 -8.18 -17.33 10.78
N ARG A 15 -8.01 -16.02 10.59
CA ARG A 15 -7.80 -15.43 9.27
C ARG A 15 -6.50 -16.00 8.70
N HIS A 16 -6.61 -17.04 7.89
CA HIS A 16 -5.53 -17.52 7.05
C HIS A 16 -5.12 -16.39 6.11
N ARG A 17 -3.96 -15.80 6.39
CA ARG A 17 -3.23 -14.96 5.44
C ARG A 17 -2.93 -15.85 4.22
N ARG A 18 -3.52 -15.53 3.06
CA ARG A 18 -3.30 -16.34 1.85
C ARG A 18 -1.83 -16.21 1.42
N PRO A 19 -1.12 -17.32 1.19
CA PRO A 19 0.23 -17.27 0.67
C PRO A 19 0.15 -16.95 -0.83
N GLY A 20 0.57 -15.75 -1.23
CA GLY A 20 0.61 -15.37 -2.64
C GLY A 20 0.46 -13.88 -2.94
N GLU A 21 -0.02 -13.09 -1.98
CA GLU A 21 -0.08 -11.63 -2.09
C GLU A 21 1.32 -11.06 -1.83
N ARG A 22 2.20 -11.20 -2.83
CA ARG A 22 3.51 -10.56 -2.81
C ARG A 22 3.27 -9.05 -2.94
N ASP A 23 4.00 -8.27 -2.15
CA ASP A 23 3.98 -6.80 -2.16
C ASP A 23 5.06 -6.31 -3.16
N PHE A 24 4.75 -6.13 -4.44
CA PHE A 24 5.66 -5.54 -5.44
C PHE A 24 5.70 -4.01 -5.31
N GLY A 25 6.39 -3.58 -4.26
CA GLY A 25 7.35 -2.47 -4.25
C GLY A 25 8.79 -2.95 -3.99
N ARG A 26 9.04 -4.27 -4.01
CA ARG A 26 10.36 -4.87 -3.71
C ARG A 26 11.38 -4.60 -4.83
N LEU A 27 12.24 -3.61 -4.61
CA LEU A 27 13.68 -3.96 -4.59
C LEU A 27 13.89 -4.76 -3.30
N LYS A 28 14.04 -6.08 -3.38
CA LYS A 28 14.46 -6.96 -2.25
C LYS A 28 13.79 -6.76 -0.87
N GLY A 29 12.54 -6.32 -0.76
CA GLY A 29 11.87 -6.15 0.57
C GLY A 29 11.46 -4.74 0.92
N ALA A 30 11.73 -3.77 0.06
CA ALA A 30 11.40 -2.38 0.34
C ALA A 30 9.92 -2.05 0.11
N PHE A 31 9.43 -1.12 0.92
CA PHE A 31 8.17 -0.40 0.75
C PHE A 31 8.48 1.06 0.44
N ALA A 32 7.81 1.62 -0.55
CA ALA A 32 8.02 3.01 -0.94
C ALA A 32 6.85 3.88 -0.46
N LEU A 33 7.16 4.96 0.26
CA LEU A 33 6.22 6.00 0.67
C LEU A 33 6.64 7.31 0.01
N ASN A 34 5.71 7.98 -0.67
CA ASN A 34 6.03 9.27 -1.29
C ASN A 34 5.99 10.42 -0.26
N PRO A 35 6.63 11.58 -0.52
CA PRO A 35 6.64 12.73 0.40
C PRO A 35 5.26 13.35 0.70
N ARG A 36 4.22 12.95 -0.03
CA ARG A 36 2.82 13.40 0.16
C ARG A 36 1.98 12.39 0.95
N GLY A 37 2.61 11.41 1.62
CA GLY A 37 1.93 10.45 2.47
C GLY A 37 1.17 9.33 1.75
N LYS A 38 1.47 9.05 0.49
CA LYS A 38 0.87 7.92 -0.24
C LYS A 38 1.87 6.79 -0.42
N LEU A 39 1.53 5.66 0.19
CA LEU A 39 2.25 4.39 0.07
C LEU A 39 2.04 3.80 -1.34
N TYR A 40 3.12 3.35 -1.95
CA TYR A 40 3.08 2.65 -3.21
C TYR A 40 2.71 1.18 -2.99
N THR A 41 1.78 0.70 -3.81
CA THR A 41 1.35 -0.70 -3.89
C THR A 41 1.44 -1.15 -5.35
N GLU A 42 1.35 -2.45 -5.59
CA GLU A 42 1.36 -2.98 -6.97
C GLU A 42 0.26 -2.36 -7.84
N GLU A 43 -0.91 -2.20 -7.23
CA GLU A 43 -2.10 -1.68 -7.89
C GLU A 43 -1.93 -0.23 -8.31
N ASN A 44 -1.24 0.58 -7.50
CA ASN A 44 -1.18 2.03 -7.72
C ASN A 44 0.13 2.53 -8.34
N VAL A 45 1.20 1.72 -8.34
CA VAL A 45 2.52 2.16 -8.80
C VAL A 45 2.56 2.31 -10.31
N LYS A 46 1.90 1.41 -11.06
CA LYS A 46 1.86 1.44 -12.52
C LYS A 46 1.14 2.69 -13.04
N ASP A 47 -0.04 2.97 -12.51
CA ASP A 47 -0.82 4.16 -12.91
C ASP A 47 -0.05 5.45 -12.61
N ARG A 48 0.65 5.51 -11.48
CA ARG A 48 1.48 6.66 -11.13
C ARG A 48 2.67 6.85 -12.06
N LEU A 49 3.31 5.76 -12.49
CA LEU A 49 4.37 5.82 -13.48
C LEU A 49 3.83 6.31 -14.83
N ALA A 50 2.69 5.79 -15.27
CA ALA A 50 2.06 6.23 -16.52
C ALA A 50 1.74 7.73 -16.53
N VAL A 51 1.16 8.24 -15.43
CA VAL A 51 0.88 9.69 -15.29
C VAL A 51 2.17 10.50 -15.24
N ARG A 52 3.21 10.01 -14.53
CA ARG A 52 4.51 10.68 -14.49
C ARG A 52 5.09 10.82 -15.90
N ASP A 53 5.05 9.74 -16.67
CA ASP A 53 5.63 9.69 -18.02
C ASP A 53 4.87 10.62 -18.96
N LEU A 54 3.53 10.57 -18.95
CA LEU A 54 2.68 11.50 -19.71
C LEU A 54 2.96 12.97 -19.36
N LEU A 55 3.02 13.31 -18.08
CA LEU A 55 3.33 14.68 -17.63
C LEU A 55 4.79 15.08 -17.92
N SER A 56 5.69 14.12 -18.14
CA SER A 56 7.05 14.39 -18.61
C SER A 56 7.01 14.78 -20.08
N GLU A 57 6.35 13.97 -20.92
CA GLU A 57 6.21 14.23 -22.36
C GLU A 57 5.56 15.59 -22.65
N LEU A 58 4.51 15.95 -21.90
CA LEU A 58 3.86 17.26 -22.05
C LEU A 58 4.75 18.44 -21.65
N ARG A 59 5.65 18.23 -20.68
CA ARG A 59 6.65 19.26 -20.30
C ARG A 59 7.75 19.37 -21.35
N ASP A 60 8.22 18.25 -21.88
CA ASP A 60 9.24 18.20 -22.95
C ASP A 60 8.72 18.83 -24.25
N GLY A 61 7.43 18.66 -24.55
CA GLY A 61 6.75 19.31 -25.68
C GLY A 61 6.35 20.78 -25.46
N GLY A 62 6.64 21.36 -24.29
CA GLY A 62 6.32 22.76 -23.97
C GLY A 62 4.84 23.07 -23.77
N LEU A 63 3.96 22.06 -23.73
CA LEU A 63 2.51 22.21 -23.54
C LEU A 63 2.11 22.37 -22.08
N MET A 64 2.93 21.87 -21.16
CA MET A 64 2.79 22.06 -19.72
C MET A 64 4.00 22.83 -19.20
N THR A 65 3.76 24.05 -18.72
CA THR A 65 4.79 24.88 -18.09
C THR A 65 4.61 24.88 -16.57
N GLY A 66 5.63 24.45 -15.84
CA GLY A 66 5.62 24.41 -14.37
C GLY A 66 5.86 23.01 -13.79
N GLY A 67 6.24 22.96 -12.52
CA GLY A 67 6.46 21.73 -11.77
C GLY A 67 5.28 21.35 -10.88
N PRO A 68 5.32 20.17 -10.25
CA PRO A 68 4.41 19.84 -9.16
C PRO A 68 4.43 20.94 -8.08
N PRO A 69 3.31 21.16 -7.36
CA PRO A 69 3.27 22.19 -6.32
C PRO A 69 4.34 21.93 -5.26
N ALA A 70 4.88 23.00 -4.68
CA ALA A 70 5.84 22.90 -3.59
C ALA A 70 5.25 22.08 -2.41
N PHE A 71 6.12 21.40 -1.67
CA PHE A 71 5.70 20.67 -0.47
C PHE A 71 5.33 21.65 0.66
N GLY A 72 4.27 21.32 1.40
CA GLY A 72 3.81 22.12 2.53
C GLY A 72 3.66 21.32 3.83
N LYS A 73 3.28 22.01 4.90
CA LYS A 73 3.04 21.40 6.23
C LYS A 73 2.06 20.22 6.18
N LYS A 74 1.04 20.30 5.30
CA LYS A 74 0.07 19.23 5.09
C LYS A 74 0.70 17.95 4.53
N ASP A 75 1.65 18.08 3.60
CA ASP A 75 2.36 16.92 3.04
C ASP A 75 3.22 16.26 4.13
N CYS A 76 3.91 17.06 4.95
CA CYS A 76 4.70 16.53 6.08
C CYS A 76 3.82 15.77 7.08
N GLN A 77 2.66 16.31 7.44
CA GLN A 77 1.71 15.63 8.33
C GLN A 77 1.21 14.32 7.71
N ALA A 78 0.75 14.36 6.46
CA ALA A 78 0.28 13.17 5.75
C ALA A 78 1.36 12.09 5.63
N PHE A 79 2.62 12.50 5.41
CA PHE A 79 3.77 11.60 5.42
C PHE A 79 3.97 10.93 6.78
N ALA A 80 4.03 11.72 7.85
CA ALA A 80 4.21 11.21 9.20
C ALA A 80 3.09 10.23 9.59
N ASP A 81 1.83 10.61 9.34
CA ASP A 81 0.66 9.76 9.64
C ASP A 81 0.71 8.42 8.90
N GLN A 82 1.09 8.45 7.61
CA GLN A 82 1.16 7.23 6.81
C GLN A 82 2.34 6.35 7.23
N LEU A 83 3.48 6.94 7.57
CA LEU A 83 4.64 6.22 8.06
C LEU A 83 4.33 5.53 9.39
N ASP A 84 3.70 6.24 10.32
CA ASP A 84 3.35 5.70 11.64
C ASP A 84 2.41 4.49 11.53
N ARG A 85 1.34 4.62 10.72
CA ARG A 85 0.42 3.50 10.40
C ARG A 85 1.14 2.31 9.78
N PHE A 86 2.08 2.58 8.86
CA PHE A 86 2.86 1.54 8.20
C PHE A 86 3.74 0.78 9.20
N LEU A 87 4.46 1.50 10.08
CA LEU A 87 5.32 0.89 11.10
C LEU A 87 4.52 0.06 12.11
N ILE A 88 3.40 0.58 12.63
CA ILE A 88 2.52 -0.15 13.55
C ILE A 88 2.03 -1.46 12.92
N ARG A 89 1.66 -1.42 11.64
CA ARG A 89 1.24 -2.62 10.91
C ARG A 89 2.38 -3.63 10.80
N ARG A 90 3.59 -3.19 10.43
CA ARG A 90 4.75 -4.10 10.27
C ARG A 90 5.19 -4.72 11.60
N LEU A 91 5.23 -3.95 12.67
CA LEU A 91 5.54 -4.46 14.02
C LEU A 91 4.53 -5.51 14.50
N LYS A 92 3.25 -5.38 14.14
CA LYS A 92 2.24 -6.40 14.44
C LYS A 92 2.42 -7.68 13.62
N GLU A 93 2.84 -7.54 12.37
CA GLU A 93 3.06 -8.67 11.46
C GLU A 93 4.33 -9.45 11.77
N GLU A 94 5.31 -8.86 12.45
CA GLU A 94 6.55 -9.53 12.88
C GLU A 94 6.44 -10.25 14.23
N ARG A 95 5.45 -9.89 15.06
CA ARG A 95 5.25 -10.49 16.40
C ARG A 95 4.45 -11.80 16.38
N PHE A 96 4.11 -12.33 15.20
CA PHE A 96 3.38 -13.57 14.99
C PHE A 96 3.86 -14.27 13.72
#